data_AF-A0A5J4S4S9-F1
#
_entry.id   AF-A0A5J4S4S9-F1
#
_cell.length_a   1.000
_cell.length_b   1.000
_cell.length_c   1.000
_cell.angle_alpha   90.00
_cell.angle_beta   90.00
_cell.angle_gamma   90.00
#
_symmetry.space_group_name_H-M   'P 1'
#
loop_
_entity.id
_entity.type
_entity.pdbx_description
1 polymer ?
#
loop_
_entity_poly.entity_id
_entity_poly.type
_entity_poly.pdbx_seq_one_letter_code
_entity_poly.pdbx_strand_id
1 'polypeptide(L)'
;DGVFCRNSDDCTTVYGTRKGFKGGCKNITMQNSTLWADVAHPIFIGIHGDVENPEILENLNYINIDILDQKEKQIDYQGCLAINAGDNNLIRKVRFENIRIEDFREGQLLNLRIFYNIKYCKAPGRGIEDILFKDISYSGNNAEISIITGYNEERKIKDIRFENLSINGQIISDNMPGKPGWYKAADIARFFVGEHVENIQFDEGLPVLK
;
A
#
# COMPACT_ATOMS: atom_id res chain seq x y z
N ASP A 1 -8.90 12.50 -11.46
CA ASP A 1 -8.78 11.87 -12.78
C ASP A 1 -7.93 12.77 -13.64
N GLY A 2 -6.96 12.23 -14.39
CA GLY A 2 -6.21 12.97 -15.40
C GLY A 2 -5.19 13.98 -14.87
N VAL A 3 -4.56 13.75 -13.71
CA VAL A 3 -3.67 14.74 -13.07
C VAL A 3 -2.21 14.31 -13.03
N PHE A 4 -1.32 15.29 -13.07
CA PHE A 4 0.09 15.15 -12.69
C PHE A 4 0.30 15.81 -11.32
N CYS A 5 0.72 15.04 -10.32
CA CYS A 5 1.04 15.55 -8.98
C CYS A 5 2.54 15.50 -8.75
N ARG A 6 3.14 16.64 -8.38
CA ARG A 6 4.50 16.72 -7.88
C ARG A 6 4.50 17.50 -6.57
N ASN A 7 4.67 16.79 -5.46
CA ASN A 7 4.44 17.34 -4.13
C ASN A 7 5.66 17.13 -3.21
N SER A 8 5.82 18.01 -2.22
CA SER A 8 6.80 17.90 -1.13
C SER A 8 6.22 17.21 0.12
N ASP A 9 5.14 16.48 -0.05
CA ASP A 9 4.39 15.68 0.92
C ASP A 9 3.52 14.71 0.08
N ASP A 10 2.54 14.05 0.68
CA ASP A 10 1.69 13.08 -0.02
C ASP A 10 1.08 13.63 -1.34
N CYS A 11 1.23 12.91 -2.45
CA CYS A 11 0.63 13.30 -3.74
C CYS A 11 -0.89 13.10 -3.75
N THR A 12 -1.38 12.07 -3.07
CA THR A 12 -2.81 11.83 -2.82
C THR A 12 -3.01 11.14 -1.48
N THR A 13 -4.10 11.50 -0.80
CA THR A 13 -4.42 10.98 0.53
C THR A 13 -5.88 10.64 0.72
N VAL A 14 -6.15 9.60 1.51
CA VAL A 14 -7.47 9.35 2.10
C VAL A 14 -7.31 9.17 3.60
N TYR A 15 -7.97 10.04 4.36
CA TYR A 15 -7.92 10.08 5.82
C TYR A 15 -9.33 9.94 6.42
N GLY A 16 -9.41 9.61 7.70
CA GLY A 16 -10.62 9.82 8.49
C GLY A 16 -10.72 11.26 9.00
N THR A 17 -11.24 11.42 10.21
CA THR A 17 -11.31 12.70 10.92
C THR A 17 -9.93 13.36 11.00
N ARG A 18 -9.80 14.55 10.40
CA ARG A 18 -8.58 15.36 10.43
C ARG A 18 -8.89 16.84 10.23
N LYS A 19 -8.24 17.72 10.98
CA LYS A 19 -8.23 19.19 10.77
C LYS A 19 -9.62 19.80 10.46
N GLY A 20 -10.62 19.50 11.29
CA GLY A 20 -11.98 20.04 11.17
C GLY A 20 -12.91 19.25 10.25
N PHE A 21 -12.39 18.34 9.43
CA PHE A 21 -13.16 17.36 8.68
C PHE A 21 -13.40 16.12 9.54
N LYS A 22 -14.63 15.58 9.52
CA LYS A 22 -15.06 14.48 10.40
C LYS A 22 -15.65 13.33 9.60
N GLY A 23 -15.42 12.11 10.08
CA GLY A 23 -15.97 10.88 9.55
C GLY A 23 -14.98 10.12 8.67
N GLY A 24 -15.31 8.83 8.47
CA GLY A 24 -14.61 7.97 7.53
C GLY A 24 -14.87 8.34 6.06
N CYS A 25 -14.14 7.68 5.16
CA CYS A 25 -14.19 7.90 3.72
C CYS A 25 -14.69 6.66 3.00
N LYS A 26 -15.51 6.84 1.95
CA LYS A 26 -15.96 5.73 1.12
C LYS A 26 -16.14 6.10 -0.34
N ASN A 27 -15.99 5.12 -1.23
CA ASN A 27 -16.26 5.23 -2.67
C ASN A 27 -15.40 6.31 -3.35
N ILE A 28 -14.09 6.32 -3.07
CA ILE A 28 -13.14 7.26 -3.65
C ILE A 28 -12.38 6.56 -4.77
N THR A 29 -12.22 7.24 -5.90
CA THR A 29 -11.43 6.75 -7.03
C THR A 29 -10.47 7.83 -7.50
N MET A 30 -9.19 7.49 -7.56
CA MET A 30 -8.17 8.24 -8.30
C MET A 30 -7.73 7.40 -9.50
N GLN A 31 -7.67 8.02 -10.67
CA GLN A 31 -7.33 7.31 -11.89
C GLN A 31 -6.65 8.16 -12.95
N ASN A 32 -5.99 7.50 -13.91
CA ASN A 32 -5.35 8.09 -15.08
C ASN A 32 -4.40 9.23 -14.70
N SER A 33 -3.48 8.98 -13.77
CA SER A 33 -2.69 10.03 -13.14
C SER A 33 -1.22 9.66 -13.05
N THR A 34 -0.36 10.66 -12.90
CA THR A 34 1.08 10.49 -12.78
C THR A 34 1.58 11.21 -11.53
N LEU A 35 2.40 10.54 -10.71
CA LEU A 35 2.78 10.98 -9.37
C LEU A 35 4.30 11.06 -9.23
N TRP A 36 4.78 12.12 -8.60
CA TRP A 36 6.17 12.34 -8.24
C TRP A 36 6.24 12.89 -6.80
N ALA A 37 6.67 12.05 -5.86
CA ALA A 37 6.81 12.47 -4.47
C ALA A 37 8.25 12.93 -4.20
N ASP A 38 8.45 14.24 -4.05
CA ASP A 38 9.76 14.80 -3.65
C ASP A 38 10.07 14.53 -2.16
N VAL A 39 9.04 14.26 -1.34
CA VAL A 39 9.05 13.81 0.06
C VAL A 39 7.77 12.98 0.32
N ALA A 40 7.76 12.11 1.33
CA ALA A 40 6.63 11.28 1.73
C ALA A 40 6.15 10.31 0.62
N HIS A 41 4.85 10.30 0.30
CA HIS A 41 4.25 9.20 -0.45
C HIS A 41 3.63 9.64 -1.79
N PRO A 42 3.80 8.84 -2.84
CA PRO A 42 2.93 8.89 -4.02
C PRO A 42 1.46 8.64 -3.64
N ILE A 43 1.13 7.54 -2.95
CA ILE A 43 -0.22 7.23 -2.50
C ILE A 43 -0.21 6.86 -1.02
N PHE A 44 -1.02 7.56 -0.20
CA PHE A 44 -1.11 7.31 1.23
C PHE A 44 -2.55 7.21 1.75
N ILE A 45 -2.84 6.18 2.54
CA ILE A 45 -4.17 5.95 3.12
C ILE A 45 -4.04 5.75 4.63
N GLY A 46 -4.82 6.49 5.41
CA GLY A 46 -4.99 6.25 6.84
C GLY A 46 -4.41 7.31 7.76
N ILE A 47 -3.66 6.85 8.76
CA ILE A 47 -3.06 7.53 9.92
C ILE A 47 -4.05 8.28 10.82
N HIS A 48 -4.85 9.19 10.30
CA HIS A 48 -5.73 10.07 11.05
C HIS A 48 -7.16 9.52 11.14
N GLY A 49 -7.75 9.60 12.33
CA GLY A 49 -9.14 9.25 12.58
C GLY A 49 -9.66 9.75 13.94
N ASP A 50 -10.77 9.16 14.39
CA ASP A 50 -11.35 9.42 15.72
C ASP A 50 -11.31 8.14 16.57
N VAL A 51 -10.50 8.17 17.63
CA VAL A 51 -10.35 7.04 18.57
C VAL A 51 -11.65 6.75 19.31
N GLU A 52 -12.43 7.77 19.66
CA GLU A 52 -13.67 7.65 20.42
C GLU A 52 -14.83 7.19 19.54
N ASN A 53 -14.79 7.55 18.26
CA ASN A 53 -15.76 7.14 17.25
C ASN A 53 -15.04 6.45 16.07
N PRO A 54 -14.54 5.21 16.25
CA PRO A 54 -13.67 4.54 15.28
C PRO A 54 -14.25 4.50 13.87
N GLU A 55 -13.43 4.88 12.88
CA GLU A 55 -13.92 5.14 11.52
C GLU A 55 -13.55 4.02 10.55
N ILE A 56 -14.17 4.04 9.38
CA ILE A 56 -13.88 3.11 8.28
C ILE A 56 -13.46 3.92 7.06
N LEU A 57 -12.33 3.55 6.45
CA LEU A 57 -11.93 4.01 5.13
C LEU A 57 -12.12 2.83 4.16
N GLU A 58 -13.12 2.89 3.30
CA GLU A 58 -13.49 1.72 2.48
C GLU A 58 -13.84 2.01 1.03
N ASN A 59 -13.69 0.98 0.17
CA ASN A 59 -13.97 1.08 -1.26
C ASN A 59 -13.18 2.23 -1.91
N LEU A 60 -11.85 2.11 -1.83
CA LEU A 60 -10.90 3.07 -2.34
C LEU A 60 -10.21 2.46 -3.57
N ASN A 61 -10.16 3.21 -4.66
CA ASN A 61 -9.67 2.70 -5.94
C ASN A 61 -8.57 3.62 -6.50
N TYR A 62 -7.44 3.04 -6.86
CA TYR A 62 -6.30 3.69 -7.50
C TYR A 62 -5.99 2.95 -8.80
N ILE A 63 -6.38 3.52 -9.94
CA ILE A 63 -6.47 2.79 -11.21
C ILE A 63 -5.70 3.52 -12.31
N ASN A 64 -4.85 2.82 -13.05
CA ASN A 64 -4.09 3.39 -14.16
C ASN A 64 -3.22 4.59 -13.73
N ILE A 65 -2.20 4.33 -12.92
CA ILE A 65 -1.32 5.36 -12.35
C ILE A 65 0.14 5.09 -12.70
N ASP A 66 0.86 6.14 -13.08
CA ASP A 66 2.32 6.14 -13.17
C ASP A 66 2.92 6.77 -11.91
N ILE A 67 3.83 6.07 -11.24
CA ILE A 67 4.60 6.61 -10.13
C ILE A 67 6.04 6.75 -10.61
N LEU A 68 6.48 7.99 -10.78
CA LEU A 68 7.78 8.30 -11.36
C LEU A 68 8.89 8.37 -10.31
N ASP A 69 8.54 8.68 -9.06
CA ASP A 69 9.54 8.85 -8.01
C ASP A 69 8.96 8.83 -6.59
N GLN A 70 9.80 8.41 -5.65
CA GLN A 70 9.68 8.59 -4.21
C GLN A 70 11.05 8.96 -3.65
N LYS A 71 11.09 9.95 -2.76
CA LYS A 71 12.29 10.34 -2.03
C LYS A 71 11.98 10.65 -0.56
N GLU A 72 11.65 9.60 0.19
CA GLU A 72 11.42 9.70 1.63
C GLU A 72 12.58 9.05 2.40
N LYS A 73 13.23 9.83 3.26
CA LYS A 73 14.40 9.39 4.03
C LYS A 73 14.03 8.53 5.23
N GLN A 74 12.85 8.75 5.78
CA GLN A 74 12.38 8.04 6.95
C GLN A 74 11.79 6.70 6.52
N ILE A 75 12.53 5.62 6.74
CA ILE A 75 12.16 4.24 6.35
C ILE A 75 10.73 3.87 6.79
N ASP A 76 10.30 4.35 7.95
CA ASP A 76 8.98 4.07 8.52
C ASP A 76 7.83 4.86 7.88
N TYR A 77 8.13 5.82 7.00
CA TYR A 77 7.20 6.62 6.17
C TYR A 77 7.45 6.44 4.66
N GLN A 78 8.19 5.41 4.25
CA GLN A 78 8.35 5.08 2.83
C GLN A 78 7.13 4.29 2.32
N GLY A 79 7.05 4.11 1.00
CA GLY A 79 6.00 3.33 0.32
C GLY A 79 5.35 4.12 -0.81
N CYS A 80 5.47 3.61 -2.04
CA CYS A 80 4.73 4.12 -3.19
C CYS A 80 3.22 3.89 -3.02
N LEU A 81 2.87 2.69 -2.55
CA LEU A 81 1.51 2.27 -2.22
C LEU A 81 1.43 2.03 -0.70
N ALA A 82 1.10 3.09 0.05
CA ALA A 82 1.13 3.06 1.51
C ALA A 82 -0.28 3.06 2.12
N ILE A 83 -0.51 2.11 3.05
CA ILE A 83 -1.69 2.05 3.91
C ILE A 83 -1.23 1.91 5.34
N ASN A 84 -1.59 2.88 6.17
CA ASN A 84 -1.04 3.03 7.50
C ASN A 84 -2.22 3.24 8.45
N ALA A 85 -2.72 2.20 9.11
CA ALA A 85 -3.89 2.33 9.97
C ALA A 85 -3.50 2.86 11.36
N GLY A 86 -4.04 4.02 11.72
CA GLY A 86 -3.95 4.67 13.03
C GLY A 86 -5.34 5.02 13.59
N ASP A 87 -5.40 5.52 14.82
CA ASP A 87 -6.59 6.05 15.47
C ASP A 87 -7.81 5.12 15.47
N ASN A 88 -7.58 3.84 15.77
CA ASN A 88 -8.59 2.78 15.70
C ASN A 88 -9.25 2.62 14.32
N ASN A 89 -8.78 3.25 13.24
CA ASN A 89 -9.37 3.10 11.91
C ASN A 89 -9.33 1.65 11.42
N LEU A 90 -10.38 1.25 10.71
CA LEU A 90 -10.37 0.08 9.84
C LEU A 90 -10.26 0.55 8.40
N ILE A 91 -9.26 0.06 7.68
CA ILE A 91 -9.09 0.35 6.25
C ILE A 91 -9.39 -0.93 5.48
N ARG A 92 -10.34 -0.90 4.54
CA ARG A 92 -10.72 -2.12 3.82
C ARG A 92 -11.16 -1.90 2.39
N LYS A 93 -11.19 -2.96 1.58
CA LYS A 93 -11.67 -2.90 0.18
C LYS A 93 -10.90 -1.83 -0.61
N VAL A 94 -9.59 -1.96 -0.63
CA VAL A 94 -8.70 -1.06 -1.38
C VAL A 94 -8.18 -1.78 -2.61
N ARG A 95 -8.35 -1.16 -3.78
CA ARG A 95 -7.89 -1.68 -5.06
C ARG A 95 -6.83 -0.75 -5.64
N PHE A 96 -5.63 -1.28 -5.80
CA PHE A 96 -4.59 -0.73 -6.66
C PHE A 96 -4.58 -1.54 -7.96
N GLU A 97 -4.81 -0.92 -9.10
CA GLU A 97 -4.84 -1.62 -10.38
C GLU A 97 -4.14 -0.88 -11.51
N ASN A 98 -3.36 -1.61 -12.32
CA ASN A 98 -2.65 -1.06 -13.47
C ASN A 98 -1.76 0.12 -13.06
N ILE A 99 -0.84 -0.13 -12.12
CA ILE A 99 0.09 0.90 -11.62
C ILE A 99 1.50 0.55 -12.06
N ARG A 100 2.18 1.52 -12.66
CA ARG A 100 3.54 1.40 -13.18
C ARG A 100 4.45 2.26 -12.32
N ILE A 101 5.39 1.64 -11.63
CA ILE A 101 6.32 2.29 -10.72
C ILE A 101 7.70 2.26 -11.37
N GLU A 102 8.25 3.43 -11.67
CA GLU A 102 9.62 3.57 -12.18
C GLU A 102 10.65 3.41 -11.05
N ASP A 103 11.93 3.38 -11.38
CA ASP A 103 12.99 3.47 -10.38
C ASP A 103 12.86 4.82 -9.66
N PHE A 104 13.03 4.80 -8.35
CA PHE A 104 12.88 5.99 -7.51
C PHE A 104 14.16 6.23 -6.71
N ARG A 105 14.28 7.42 -6.12
CA ARG A 105 15.52 7.82 -5.43
C ARG A 105 15.70 7.16 -4.07
N GLU A 106 14.64 7.07 -3.27
CA GLU A 106 14.72 6.58 -1.88
C GLU A 106 13.31 6.21 -1.37
N GLY A 107 12.99 4.91 -1.26
CA GLY A 107 11.63 4.48 -0.98
C GLY A 107 11.39 2.97 -0.90
N GLN A 108 10.12 2.61 -0.74
CA GLN A 108 9.61 1.23 -0.74
C GLN A 108 8.51 1.10 -1.80
N LEU A 109 8.26 -0.10 -2.31
CA LEU A 109 7.07 -0.32 -3.14
C LEU A 109 5.80 -0.23 -2.30
N LEU A 110 5.77 -0.96 -1.19
CA LEU A 110 4.60 -1.08 -0.33
C LEU A 110 4.96 -0.75 1.12
N ASN A 111 4.02 -0.13 1.82
CA ASN A 111 4.08 0.01 3.27
C ASN A 111 2.68 -0.14 3.85
N LEU A 112 2.38 -1.34 4.33
CA LEU A 112 1.11 -1.71 4.95
C LEU A 112 1.36 -1.94 6.43
N ARG A 113 0.97 -0.98 7.27
CA ARG A 113 1.28 -1.06 8.70
C ARG A 113 0.09 -0.70 9.57
N ILE A 114 -0.13 -1.50 10.60
CA ILE A 114 -0.89 -1.09 11.77
C ILE A 114 0.12 -0.77 12.85
N PHE A 115 0.12 0.47 13.31
CA PHE A 115 1.19 1.02 14.13
C PHE A 115 0.64 2.09 15.05
N TYR A 116 1.32 2.30 16.18
CA TYR A 116 0.99 3.40 17.07
C TYR A 116 2.03 4.51 16.92
N ASN A 117 1.70 5.47 16.05
CA ASN A 117 2.52 6.67 15.85
C ASN A 117 2.08 7.78 16.79
N ILE A 118 2.76 7.92 17.92
CA ILE A 118 2.43 8.89 18.98
C ILE A 118 2.42 10.35 18.46
N LYS A 119 3.14 10.64 17.36
CA LYS A 119 3.15 11.99 16.76
C LYS A 119 1.81 12.37 16.14
N TYR A 120 1.10 11.40 15.56
CA TYR A 120 -0.07 11.65 14.73
C TYR A 120 -1.35 10.96 15.20
N CYS A 121 -1.22 9.93 16.03
CA CYS A 121 -2.29 9.07 16.47
C CYS A 121 -2.37 9.04 18.00
N LYS A 122 -3.56 8.77 18.52
CA LYS A 122 -3.84 8.47 19.93
C LYS A 122 -4.01 6.96 20.19
N ALA A 123 -4.17 6.16 19.13
CA ALA A 123 -4.23 4.70 19.20
C ALA A 123 -3.68 4.07 17.90
N PRO A 124 -3.28 2.78 17.90
CA PRO A 124 -3.05 2.06 16.65
C PRO A 124 -4.36 1.86 15.88
N GLY A 125 -4.28 1.61 14.58
CA GLY A 125 -5.43 1.18 13.78
C GLY A 125 -6.00 -0.16 14.28
N ARG A 126 -7.25 -0.47 13.92
CA ARG A 126 -7.88 -1.74 14.32
C ARG A 126 -7.76 -2.85 13.27
N GLY A 127 -7.50 -2.50 12.01
CA GLY A 127 -7.32 -3.49 10.94
C GLY A 127 -7.01 -2.87 9.58
N ILE A 128 -6.39 -3.69 8.72
CA ILE A 128 -6.29 -3.48 7.27
C ILE A 128 -6.76 -4.79 6.62
N GLU A 129 -7.80 -4.77 5.80
CA GLU A 129 -8.37 -6.02 5.25
C GLU A 129 -8.88 -5.88 3.80
N ASP A 130 -8.85 -6.96 3.02
CA ASP A 130 -9.34 -7.00 1.63
C ASP A 130 -8.66 -5.94 0.74
N ILE A 131 -7.36 -6.14 0.52
CA ILE A 131 -6.54 -5.28 -0.33
C ILE A 131 -6.14 -6.04 -1.58
N LEU A 132 -6.43 -5.46 -2.74
CA LEU A 132 -6.07 -5.99 -4.04
C LEU A 132 -4.99 -5.12 -4.68
N PHE A 133 -3.90 -5.76 -5.06
CA PHE A 133 -2.85 -5.21 -5.91
C PHE A 133 -2.88 -5.98 -7.22
N LYS A 134 -3.40 -5.37 -8.28
CA LYS A 134 -3.58 -6.02 -9.57
C LYS A 134 -2.81 -5.31 -10.68
N ASP A 135 -2.07 -6.04 -11.50
CA ASP A 135 -1.31 -5.47 -12.62
C ASP A 135 -0.37 -4.34 -12.13
N ILE A 136 0.44 -4.63 -11.12
CA ILE A 136 1.42 -3.69 -10.55
C ILE A 136 2.78 -4.03 -11.13
N SER A 137 3.48 -3.05 -11.71
CA SER A 137 4.85 -3.23 -12.18
C SER A 137 5.82 -2.28 -11.49
N TYR A 138 7.01 -2.78 -11.19
CA TYR A 138 8.15 -1.97 -10.77
C TYR A 138 9.34 -2.22 -11.69
N SER A 139 9.98 -1.14 -12.16
CA SER A 139 11.17 -1.19 -13.01
C SER A 139 12.29 -0.33 -12.42
N GLY A 140 13.12 -0.90 -11.55
CA GLY A 140 14.17 -0.17 -10.84
C GLY A 140 15.02 -1.03 -9.90
N ASN A 141 16.01 -0.42 -9.26
CA ASN A 141 16.98 -1.11 -8.41
C ASN A 141 17.15 -0.46 -7.02
N ASN A 142 16.48 0.65 -6.73
CA ASN A 142 16.66 1.40 -5.47
C ASN A 142 15.62 1.09 -4.40
N ALA A 143 14.70 0.14 -4.65
CA ALA A 143 13.67 -0.21 -3.69
C ALA A 143 14.25 -0.82 -2.41
N GLU A 144 13.93 -0.20 -1.27
CA GLU A 144 14.10 -0.79 0.05
C GLU A 144 13.14 -1.96 0.26
N ILE A 145 13.37 -2.73 1.33
CA ILE A 145 12.45 -3.81 1.74
C ILE A 145 11.08 -3.21 2.04
N SER A 146 10.04 -3.67 1.34
CA SER A 146 8.66 -3.24 1.62
C SER A 146 8.14 -3.90 2.89
N ILE A 147 7.26 -3.22 3.62
CA ILE A 147 6.85 -3.65 4.97
C ILE A 147 5.35 -3.94 4.98
N ILE A 148 4.98 -5.13 5.45
CA ILE A 148 3.59 -5.54 5.69
C ILE A 148 3.51 -6.09 7.12
N THR A 149 3.01 -5.29 8.07
CA THR A 149 3.00 -5.67 9.50
C THR A 149 1.72 -5.25 10.21
N GLY A 150 1.01 -6.23 10.80
CA GLY A 150 0.00 -5.96 11.82
C GLY A 150 0.62 -5.48 13.14
N TYR A 151 -0.22 -5.15 14.12
CA TYR A 151 0.24 -4.59 15.40
C TYR A 151 0.30 -5.63 16.51
N ASN A 152 -0.74 -6.45 16.66
CA ASN A 152 -0.84 -7.55 17.63
C ASN A 152 -1.91 -8.56 17.19
N GLU A 153 -2.20 -9.57 18.02
CA GLU A 153 -3.19 -10.63 17.73
C GLU A 153 -4.62 -10.13 17.45
N GLU A 154 -4.97 -8.93 17.94
CA GLU A 154 -6.30 -8.34 17.75
C GLU A 154 -6.34 -7.36 16.56
N ARG A 155 -5.18 -6.86 16.13
CA ARG A 155 -5.02 -5.78 15.15
C ARG A 155 -4.16 -6.26 14.00
N LYS A 156 -4.80 -6.98 13.09
CA LYS A 156 -4.16 -7.74 12.02
C LYS A 156 -4.33 -7.10 10.64
N ILE A 157 -3.43 -7.45 9.74
CA ILE A 157 -3.60 -7.25 8.31
C ILE A 157 -4.12 -8.57 7.72
N LYS A 158 -5.19 -8.54 6.93
CA LYS A 158 -5.83 -9.76 6.40
C LYS A 158 -6.17 -9.64 4.93
N ASP A 159 -6.17 -10.77 4.24
CA ASP A 159 -6.73 -10.93 2.90
C ASP A 159 -6.09 -9.94 1.89
N ILE A 160 -4.79 -10.11 1.68
CA ILE A 160 -4.00 -9.32 0.74
C ILE A 160 -3.74 -10.16 -0.51
N ARG A 161 -4.21 -9.68 -1.66
CA ARG A 161 -4.05 -10.38 -2.95
C ARG A 161 -3.17 -9.56 -3.88
N PHE A 162 -2.13 -10.21 -4.41
CA PHE A 162 -1.35 -9.71 -5.53
C PHE A 162 -1.72 -10.52 -6.76
N GLU A 163 -2.21 -9.86 -7.80
CA GLU A 163 -2.53 -10.47 -9.09
C GLU A 163 -1.63 -9.82 -10.14
N ASN A 164 -0.75 -10.58 -10.78
CA ASN A 164 0.18 -10.07 -11.79
C ASN A 164 1.09 -8.93 -11.26
N LEU A 165 1.74 -9.17 -10.11
CA LEU A 165 2.83 -8.32 -9.63
C LEU A 165 4.09 -8.61 -10.44
N SER A 166 4.67 -7.59 -11.09
CA SER A 166 5.91 -7.68 -11.85
C SER A 166 7.00 -6.82 -11.23
N ILE A 167 8.16 -7.41 -10.93
CA ILE A 167 9.36 -6.70 -10.47
C ILE A 167 10.46 -6.95 -11.50
N ASN A 168 10.90 -5.89 -12.19
CA ASN A 168 11.92 -5.96 -13.25
C ASN A 168 11.62 -7.02 -14.32
N GLY A 169 10.35 -7.14 -14.72
CA GLY A 169 9.87 -8.10 -15.72
C GLY A 169 9.66 -9.52 -15.20
N GLN A 170 10.01 -9.81 -13.94
CA GLN A 170 9.70 -11.09 -13.30
C GLN A 170 8.32 -11.04 -12.64
N ILE A 171 7.43 -11.94 -13.03
CA ILE A 171 6.15 -12.12 -12.32
C ILE A 171 6.40 -12.82 -10.99
N ILE A 172 5.88 -12.24 -9.92
CA ILE A 172 5.95 -12.78 -8.56
C ILE A 172 4.65 -13.52 -8.26
N SER A 173 4.75 -14.84 -8.11
CA SER A 173 3.60 -15.69 -7.79
C SER A 173 4.00 -16.82 -6.82
N ASP A 174 3.01 -17.36 -6.11
CA ASP A 174 3.20 -18.50 -5.21
C ASP A 174 3.57 -19.78 -5.97
N ASN A 175 3.21 -19.87 -7.25
CA ASN A 175 3.43 -21.02 -8.13
C ASN A 175 4.53 -20.80 -9.18
N MET A 176 5.32 -19.72 -9.08
CA MET A 176 6.30 -19.38 -10.11
C MET A 176 7.36 -20.49 -10.33
N PRO A 177 7.77 -20.77 -11.59
CA PRO A 177 8.77 -21.78 -11.88
C PRO A 177 10.09 -21.56 -11.15
N GLY A 178 10.65 -22.63 -10.58
CA GLY A 178 11.96 -22.58 -9.92
C GLY A 178 11.94 -22.08 -8.47
N LYS A 179 10.80 -21.62 -7.94
CA LYS A 179 10.66 -21.30 -6.51
C LYS A 179 10.43 -22.57 -5.69
N PRO A 180 11.27 -22.88 -4.69
CA PRO A 180 10.99 -23.98 -3.77
C PRO A 180 9.68 -23.75 -3.02
N GLY A 181 8.89 -24.80 -2.79
CA GLY A 181 7.56 -24.68 -2.17
C GLY A 181 7.56 -24.07 -0.75
N TRP A 182 8.68 -24.14 -0.03
CA TRP A 182 8.83 -23.54 1.31
C TRP A 182 9.28 -22.07 1.31
N TYR A 183 9.58 -21.50 0.14
CA TYR A 183 9.99 -20.11 0.01
C TYR A 183 8.78 -19.22 -0.29
N LYS A 184 8.62 -18.14 0.48
CA LYS A 184 7.49 -17.21 0.32
C LYS A 184 7.71 -16.38 -0.94
N ALA A 185 6.67 -16.18 -1.76
CA ALA A 185 6.75 -15.26 -2.90
C ALA A 185 7.10 -13.83 -2.45
N ALA A 186 6.61 -13.43 -1.27
CA ALA A 186 6.97 -12.17 -0.62
C ALA A 186 8.48 -11.99 -0.43
N ASP A 187 9.24 -13.04 -0.09
CA ASP A 187 10.69 -12.92 0.11
C ASP A 187 11.42 -12.61 -1.21
N ILE A 188 10.94 -13.19 -2.32
CA ILE A 188 11.46 -12.89 -3.68
C ILE A 188 11.12 -11.45 -4.07
N ALA A 189 9.92 -10.99 -3.71
CA ALA A 189 9.51 -9.59 -3.92
C ALA A 189 10.21 -8.59 -2.99
N ARG A 190 11.03 -9.05 -2.04
CA ARG A 190 11.64 -8.25 -0.96
C ARG A 190 10.60 -7.57 -0.06
N PHE A 191 9.55 -8.29 0.29
CA PHE A 191 8.49 -7.85 1.19
C PHE A 191 8.64 -8.55 2.54
N PHE A 192 8.89 -7.78 3.59
CA PHE A 192 8.82 -8.29 4.96
C PHE A 192 7.35 -8.44 5.38
N VAL A 193 6.94 -9.66 5.70
CA VAL A 193 5.59 -10.00 6.17
C VAL A 193 5.65 -10.41 7.64
N GLY A 194 5.08 -9.58 8.51
CA GLY A 194 5.06 -9.79 9.96
C GLY A 194 4.09 -10.87 10.44
N GLU A 195 4.21 -11.23 11.71
CA GLU A 195 3.51 -12.35 12.36
C GLU A 195 1.99 -12.15 12.46
N HIS A 196 1.53 -10.90 12.43
CA HIS A 196 0.12 -10.53 12.52
C HIS A 196 -0.50 -10.21 11.15
N VAL A 197 0.01 -10.87 10.11
CA VAL A 197 -0.52 -10.81 8.74
C VAL A 197 -1.07 -12.18 8.36
N GLU A 198 -2.31 -12.23 7.90
CA GLU A 198 -3.01 -13.46 7.53
C GLU A 198 -3.47 -13.40 6.06
N ASN A 199 -3.50 -14.56 5.39
CA ASN A 199 -4.04 -14.71 4.03
C ASN A 199 -3.44 -13.75 2.99
N ILE A 200 -2.12 -13.75 2.85
CA ILE A 200 -1.43 -13.11 1.73
C ILE A 200 -1.26 -14.11 0.58
N GLN A 201 -1.61 -13.71 -0.64
CA GLN A 201 -1.60 -14.56 -1.84
C GLN A 201 -0.96 -13.82 -3.02
N PHE A 202 -0.18 -14.56 -3.83
CA PHE A 202 0.43 -14.06 -5.06
C PHE A 202 0.05 -14.93 -6.25
N ASP A 203 -0.77 -14.38 -7.14
CA ASP A 203 -1.28 -15.02 -8.34
C ASP A 203 -0.64 -14.43 -9.60
N GLU A 204 -0.45 -15.27 -10.64
CA GLU A 204 0.11 -14.85 -11.94
C GLU A 204 -0.82 -13.91 -12.72
N GLY A 205 -2.07 -13.75 -12.26
CA GLY A 205 -3.14 -13.08 -13.01
C GLY A 205 -3.72 -13.98 -14.10
N LEU A 206 -4.83 -13.55 -14.72
CA LEU A 206 -5.37 -14.25 -15.88
C LEU A 206 -4.40 -14.06 -17.05
N PRO A 207 -4.12 -15.11 -17.85
CA PRO A 207 -3.33 -14.96 -19.06
C PRO A 207 -3.99 -13.89 -19.93
N VAL A 208 -3.24 -12.84 -20.27
CA VAL A 208 -3.66 -11.89 -21.30
C VAL A 208 -3.79 -12.70 -22.59
N LEU A 209 -5.03 -12.92 -23.02
CA LEU A 209 -5.30 -13.50 -24.34
C LEU A 209 -4.60 -12.60 -25.36
N LYS A 210 -3.55 -13.14 -26.00
CA LYS A 210 -2.83 -12.49 -27.09
C LYS A 210 -3.73 -12.32 -28.31
#